data_AF-A0A202E5G4-F1
#
_entry.id   AF-A0A202E5G4-F1
#
_cell.length_a   1.000
_cell.length_b   1.000
_cell.length_c   1.000
_cell.angle_alpha   90.00
_cell.angle_beta   90.00
_cell.angle_gamma   90.00
#
_symmetry.space_group_name_H-M   'P 1'
#
loop_
_entity.id
_entity.type
_entity.pdbx_description
1 polymer ?
#
loop_
_entity_poly.entity_id
_entity_poly.type
_entity_poly.pdbx_seq_one_letter_code
_entity_poly.pdbx_strand_id
1 'polypeptide(L)'
;MPTVYDKLVRDRIPAIIEATDEQPVTHTVENEEYADRLAAKLCEEAAEFDEDRTLEELADVLEVINAILAHRDIDRTELERARREKRAERGGFEEGIVLERVDEQ
;
A
#
# COMPACT_ATOMS: atom_id res chain seq x y z
N MET A 1 1.92 28.29 10.89
CA MET A 1 3.13 27.44 10.81
C MET A 1 2.90 26.47 9.66
N PRO A 2 3.92 26.12 8.85
CA PRO A 2 3.72 25.16 7.77
C PRO A 2 3.42 23.77 8.35
N THR A 3 2.52 23.03 7.70
CA THR A 3 2.34 21.60 7.99
C THR A 3 3.47 20.84 7.30
N VAL A 4 4.12 19.94 8.03
CA VAL A 4 5.24 19.14 7.53
C VAL A 4 4.77 17.71 7.36
N TYR A 5 5.05 17.13 6.19
CA TYR A 5 4.70 15.76 5.85
C TYR A 5 5.97 14.98 5.49
N ASP A 6 5.97 13.69 5.78
CA ASP A 6 7.05 12.76 5.44
C ASP A 6 6.47 11.52 4.77
N LYS A 7 5.82 11.72 3.62
CA LYS A 7 5.12 10.66 2.89
C LYS A 7 5.34 10.71 1.39
N LEU A 8 5.30 9.54 0.77
CA LEU A 8 5.24 9.41 -0.68
C LEU A 8 3.84 9.82 -1.17
N VAL A 9 3.74 10.57 -2.26
CA VAL A 9 2.45 11.01 -2.83
C VAL A 9 2.39 10.65 -4.31
N ARG A 10 1.17 10.53 -4.87
CA ARG A 10 0.98 10.32 -6.31
C ARG A 10 1.50 11.52 -7.10
N ASP A 11 1.97 11.30 -8.33
CA ASP A 11 2.66 12.29 -9.16
C ASP A 11 1.90 13.61 -9.37
N ARG A 12 0.56 13.56 -9.35
CA ARG A 12 -0.30 14.74 -9.57
C ARG A 12 -0.62 15.51 -8.30
N ILE A 13 -0.32 14.98 -7.12
CA ILE A 13 -0.63 15.65 -5.84
C ILE A 13 0.00 17.04 -5.74
N PRO A 14 1.28 17.27 -6.11
CA PRO A 14 1.86 18.62 -6.05
C PRO A 14 1.08 19.62 -6.91
N ALA A 15 0.74 19.27 -8.16
CA ALA A 15 -0.04 20.14 -9.03
C ALA A 15 -1.46 20.40 -8.52
N ILE A 16 -2.08 19.43 -7.82
CA ILE A 16 -3.38 19.60 -7.20
C ILE A 16 -3.29 20.60 -6.02
N ILE A 17 -2.23 20.53 -5.21
CA ILE A 17 -1.98 21.49 -4.11
C ILE A 17 -1.72 22.90 -4.66
N GLU A 18 -0.94 23.03 -5.73
CA GLU A 18 -0.72 24.34 -6.38
C GLU A 18 -2.02 24.98 -6.88
N ALA A 19 -3.00 24.15 -7.29
CA ALA A 19 -4.31 24.63 -7.73
C ALA A 19 -5.20 25.13 -6.58
N THR A 20 -4.84 24.88 -5.31
CA THR A 20 -5.56 25.38 -4.12
C THR A 20 -4.92 26.63 -3.51
N ASP A 21 -4.10 27.37 -4.28
CA ASP A 21 -3.31 28.53 -3.83
C ASP A 21 -2.31 28.18 -2.70
N GLU A 22 -1.98 26.90 -2.52
CA GLU A 22 -0.95 26.41 -1.61
C GLU A 22 0.35 26.10 -2.37
N GLN A 23 1.49 26.08 -1.66
CA GLN A 23 2.80 25.83 -2.27
C GLN A 23 3.40 24.53 -1.72
N PRO A 24 3.37 23.42 -2.49
CA PRO A 24 3.99 22.18 -2.06
C PRO A 24 5.52 22.29 -2.15
N VAL A 25 6.21 21.68 -1.18
CA VAL A 25 7.67 21.48 -1.23
C VAL A 25 7.92 19.99 -1.36
N THR A 26 8.53 19.58 -2.47
CA THR A 26 8.73 18.16 -2.80
C THR A 26 10.17 17.87 -3.19
N HIS A 27 10.54 16.59 -3.13
CA HIS A 27 11.76 16.05 -3.71
C HIS A 27 11.44 14.65 -4.25
N THR A 28 12.28 14.15 -5.15
CA THR A 28 12.17 12.79 -5.69
C THR A 28 13.19 11.89 -5.03
N VAL A 29 12.80 10.63 -4.77
CA VAL A 29 13.65 9.57 -4.21
C VAL A 29 13.82 8.46 -5.25
N GLU A 30 14.89 7.68 -5.13
CA GLU A 30 15.21 6.59 -6.05
C GLU A 30 15.73 5.35 -5.29
N ASN A 31 15.81 4.21 -5.98
CA ASN A 31 16.43 2.98 -5.49
C ASN A 31 15.92 2.54 -4.10
N GLU A 32 16.84 2.35 -3.15
CA GLU A 32 16.55 1.87 -1.79
C GLU A 32 15.62 2.81 -1.02
N GLU A 33 15.83 4.13 -1.13
CA GLU A 33 14.93 5.09 -0.49
C GLU A 33 13.53 5.03 -1.09
N TYR A 34 13.41 4.85 -2.40
CA TYR A 34 12.09 4.66 -3.03
C TYR A 34 11.41 3.35 -2.56
N ALA A 35 12.18 2.26 -2.42
CA ALA A 35 11.67 1.00 -1.89
C ALA A 35 11.14 1.15 -0.46
N ASP A 36 11.87 1.86 0.40
CA ASP A 36 11.47 2.13 1.79
C ASP A 36 10.23 3.02 1.85
N ARG A 37 10.16 4.05 1.00
CA ARG A 37 8.99 4.93 0.88
C ARG A 37 7.74 4.18 0.40
N LEU A 38 7.88 3.25 -0.54
CA LEU A 38 6.76 2.38 -0.98
C LEU A 38 6.28 1.45 0.14
N ALA A 39 7.20 0.87 0.91
CA ALA A 39 6.84 0.03 2.06
C ALA A 39 6.11 0.82 3.15
N ALA A 40 6.60 2.02 3.47
CA ALA A 40 5.93 2.94 4.39
C ALA A 40 4.54 3.33 3.87
N LYS A 41 4.43 3.64 2.58
CA LYS A 41 3.15 4.00 1.95
C LYS A 41 2.15 2.85 2.01
N LEU A 42 2.57 1.60 1.81
CA LEU A 42 1.68 0.44 1.94
C LEU A 42 1.09 0.31 3.35
N CYS A 43 1.89 0.61 4.38
CA CYS A 43 1.41 0.62 5.77
C CYS A 43 0.46 1.80 6.04
N GLU A 44 0.74 2.98 5.47
CA GLU A 44 -0.15 4.16 5.54
C GLU A 44 -1.53 3.82 4.96
N GLU A 45 -1.61 3.34 3.71
CA GLU A 45 -2.90 3.03 3.06
C GLU A 45 -3.66 1.90 3.77
N ALA A 46 -2.94 0.92 4.32
CA ALA A 46 -3.56 -0.15 5.10
C ALA A 46 -4.16 0.37 6.42
N ALA A 47 -3.56 1.39 7.03
CA ALA A 47 -4.09 2.06 8.22
C ALA A 47 -5.29 2.94 7.86
N GLU A 48 -5.23 3.70 6.75
CA GLU A 48 -6.36 4.47 6.24
C GLU A 48 -7.56 3.56 5.95
N PHE A 49 -7.33 2.38 5.34
CA PHE A 49 -8.39 1.38 5.18
C PHE A 49 -8.95 0.83 6.50
N ASP A 50 -8.13 0.64 7.54
CA ASP A 50 -8.63 0.16 8.85
C ASP A 50 -9.58 1.19 9.49
N GLU A 51 -9.26 2.48 9.35
CA GLU A 51 -10.05 3.61 9.84
C GLU A 51 -11.35 3.80 9.03
N ASP A 52 -11.24 3.96 7.71
CA ASP A 52 -12.36 4.43 6.86
C ASP A 52 -13.09 3.30 6.12
N ARG A 53 -12.40 2.18 5.82
CA ARG A 53 -12.95 0.96 5.20
C ARG A 53 -13.67 1.19 3.86
N THR A 54 -13.18 2.14 3.07
CA THR A 54 -13.77 2.52 1.79
C THR A 54 -13.20 1.71 0.63
N LEU A 55 -13.85 1.80 -0.54
CA LEU A 55 -13.35 1.20 -1.78
C LEU A 55 -12.14 1.98 -2.30
N GLU A 56 -12.12 3.27 -2.04
CA GLU A 56 -11.04 4.21 -2.38
C GLU A 56 -9.73 3.79 -1.70
N GLU A 57 -9.73 3.53 -0.39
CA GLU A 57 -8.51 3.09 0.30
C GLU A 57 -8.01 1.72 -0.20
N LEU A 58 -8.93 0.81 -0.57
CA LEU A 58 -8.54 -0.46 -1.21
C LEU A 58 -7.88 -0.23 -2.58
N ALA A 59 -8.32 0.79 -3.33
CA ALA A 59 -7.71 1.16 -4.61
C ALA A 59 -6.33 1.78 -4.40
N ASP A 60 -6.12 2.57 -3.34
CA ASP A 60 -4.82 3.09 -2.96
C ASP A 60 -3.85 1.97 -2.53
N VAL A 61 -4.28 1.02 -1.70
CA VAL A 61 -3.49 -0.19 -1.38
C VAL A 61 -3.09 -0.95 -2.65
N LEU A 62 -4.04 -1.13 -3.59
CA LEU A 62 -3.75 -1.82 -4.86
C LEU A 62 -2.73 -1.06 -5.72
N GLU A 63 -2.81 0.26 -5.77
CA GLU A 63 -1.85 1.11 -6.49
C GLU A 63 -0.44 0.94 -5.93
N VAL A 64 -0.30 0.97 -4.60
CA VAL A 64 1.01 0.79 -3.95
C VAL A 64 1.57 -0.61 -4.22
N ILE A 65 0.73 -1.66 -4.18
CA ILE A 65 1.15 -3.02 -4.56
C ILE A 65 1.69 -3.04 -5.99
N ASN A 66 1.00 -2.41 -6.95
CA ASN A 66 1.46 -2.37 -8.34
C ASN A 66 2.79 -1.62 -8.47
N ALA A 67 2.98 -0.51 -7.75
CA ALA A 67 4.25 0.23 -7.74
C ALA A 67 5.40 -0.60 -7.16
N ILE A 68 5.15 -1.36 -6.09
CA ILE A 68 6.14 -2.30 -5.50
C ILE A 68 6.52 -3.40 -6.49
N LEU A 69 5.54 -3.99 -7.19
CA LEU A 69 5.80 -5.01 -8.21
C LEU A 69 6.67 -4.44 -9.33
N ALA A 70 6.33 -3.26 -9.84
CA ALA A 70 7.10 -2.58 -10.88
C ALA A 70 8.53 -2.28 -10.43
N HIS A 71 8.71 -1.76 -9.21
CA HIS A 71 10.04 -1.46 -8.67
C HIS A 71 10.91 -2.71 -8.49
N ARG A 72 10.30 -3.87 -8.21
CA ARG A 72 11.01 -5.15 -8.01
C ARG A 72 11.12 -6.01 -9.27
N ASP A 73 10.66 -5.50 -10.42
CA ASP A 73 10.56 -6.25 -11.67
C ASP A 73 9.77 -7.58 -11.52
N ILE A 74 8.75 -7.60 -10.66
CA ILE A 74 7.90 -8.78 -10.43
C ILE A 74 6.67 -8.68 -11.31
N ASP A 75 6.39 -9.75 -12.06
CA ASP A 75 5.20 -9.79 -12.91
C ASP A 75 3.92 -10.01 -12.08
N ARG A 76 2.84 -9.32 -12.45
CA ARG A 76 1.55 -9.43 -11.74
C ARG A 76 1.01 -10.86 -11.74
N THR A 77 1.28 -11.65 -12.78
CA THR A 77 0.89 -13.06 -12.85
C THR A 77 1.66 -13.93 -11.85
N GLU A 78 2.89 -13.55 -11.48
CA GLU A 78 3.65 -14.25 -10.45
C GLU A 78 3.04 -14.01 -9.06
N LEU A 79 2.65 -12.78 -8.74
CA LEU A 79 1.92 -12.48 -7.51
C LEU A 79 0.59 -13.24 -7.46
N GLU A 80 -0.16 -13.25 -8.56
CA GLU A 80 -1.42 -14.00 -8.68
C GLU A 80 -1.22 -15.50 -8.50
N ARG A 81 -0.15 -16.08 -9.07
CA ARG A 81 0.22 -17.48 -8.89
C ARG A 81 0.51 -17.77 -7.42
N ALA A 82 1.36 -16.96 -6.77
CA ALA A 82 1.67 -17.12 -5.35
C ALA A 82 0.43 -17.02 -4.46
N ARG A 83 -0.51 -16.10 -4.76
CA ARG A 83 -1.80 -16.01 -4.04
C ARG A 83 -2.63 -17.28 -4.20
N ARG A 84 -2.74 -17.81 -5.43
CA ARG A 84 -3.52 -19.02 -5.72
C ARG A 84 -2.92 -20.26 -5.06
N GLU A 85 -1.59 -20.40 -5.06
CA GLU A 85 -0.88 -21.49 -4.38
C GLU A 85 -1.15 -21.48 -2.88
N LYS A 86 -1.01 -20.32 -2.21
CA LYS A 86 -1.35 -20.18 -0.79
C LYS A 86 -2.81 -20.52 -0.51
N ARG A 87 -3.72 -20.08 -1.38
CA ARG A 87 -5.15 -20.38 -1.24
C ARG A 87 -5.45 -21.87 -1.41
N ALA A 88 -4.78 -22.55 -2.33
CA ALA A 88 -4.94 -23.99 -2.52
C ALA A 88 -4.35 -24.80 -1.34
N GLU A 89 -3.23 -24.33 -0.77
CA GLU A 89 -2.58 -24.98 0.37
C GLU A 89 -3.32 -24.74 1.70
N ARG A 90 -3.83 -23.53 1.93
CA ARG A 90 -4.27 -23.05 3.26
C ARG A 90 -5.74 -22.63 3.33
N GLY A 91 -6.44 -22.62 2.20
CA GLY A 91 -7.79 -22.04 2.09
C GLY A 91 -7.77 -20.53 1.89
N GLY A 92 -8.96 -19.95 1.77
CA GLY A 92 -9.16 -18.49 1.77
C GLY A 92 -9.81 -18.03 3.07
N PHE A 93 -10.39 -16.83 3.06
CA PHE A 93 -11.03 -16.24 4.24
C PHE A 93 -12.56 -16.41 4.24
N GLU A 94 -13.11 -17.25 3.36
CA GLU A 94 -14.57 -17.40 3.18
C GLU A 94 -15.28 -17.96 4.42
N GLU A 95 -14.59 -18.78 5.21
CA GLU A 95 -15.15 -19.37 6.42
C GLU A 95 -15.13 -18.40 7.62
N GLY A 96 -14.43 -17.27 7.52
CA GLY A 96 -14.40 -16.25 8.58
C GLY A 96 -13.80 -16.74 9.90
N ILE A 97 -12.85 -17.68 9.85
CA ILE A 97 -12.26 -18.29 11.04
C ILE A 97 -11.31 -17.31 11.73
N VAL A 98 -11.53 -17.08 13.03
CA VAL A 98 -10.63 -16.33 13.92
C VAL A 98 -9.97 -17.30 14.89
N LEU A 99 -8.64 -17.32 14.93
CA LEU A 99 -7.87 -18.14 15.87
C LEU A 99 -7.70 -17.38 17.20
N GLU A 100 -8.38 -17.83 18.25
CA GLU A 100 -8.35 -17.16 19.56
C GLU A 100 -7.23 -17.67 20.49
N ARG A 101 -6.90 -18.97 20.44
CA ARG A 101 -5.82 -19.59 21.22
C ARG A 101 -5.37 -20.91 20.61
N VAL A 102 -4.16 -21.32 20.96
CA VAL A 102 -3.62 -22.67 20.68
C VAL A 102 -3.17 -23.25 22.02
N ASP A 103 -3.78 -24.36 22.43
CA ASP A 103 -3.41 -25.07 23.64
C ASP A 103 -2.45 -26.23 23.29
N GLU A 104 -1.51 -26.56 24.18
CA GLU A 104 -0.64 -27.74 24.05
C GLU A 104 -1.47 -29.02 24.29
N GLN A 105 -1.14 -30.11 23.58
CA GLN A 105 -1.81 -31.41 23.74
C GLN A 105 -1.30 -32.18 24.95
#